data_AF-A0A3A9EBL4-F1
#
_entry.id   AF-A0A3A9EBL4-F1
#
_cell.length_a   1.000
_cell.length_b   1.000
_cell.length_c   1.000
_cell.angle_alpha   90.00
_cell.angle_beta   90.00
_cell.angle_gamma   90.00
#
_symmetry.space_group_name_H-M   'P 1'
#
loop_
_entity.id
_entity.type
_entity.pdbx_description
1 polymer ?
#
loop_
_entity_poly.entity_id
_entity_poly.type
_entity_poly.pdbx_seq_one_letter_code
_entity_poly.pdbx_strand_id
1 'polypeptide(L)'
;MANMRKREYIDWASLLITITFLFLCFINHDNYEKAIPYASLGAFASLGLLFFNKIPFLSLLKKKDKELWLMIVADGLALFNLLYVNSGLGAFFTIGNLLLLLYMADKVEMTEAQMRTFCAIGVFFFLLWTLEIKWDYGSNQTGLVILTMLILTVLYLDMLKEKYKCFILFPAQVLAMVFGYVWIIWLRARCAWVGLLVFAVLFFVPRGIFKKKGLYKLLLLFSTIGA
;
A
#
# COMPACT_ATOMS: atom_id res chain seq x y z
N MET A 1 -27.59 -13.26 4.22
CA MET A 1 -27.20 -12.84 2.84
C MET A 1 -27.20 -11.33 2.64
N ALA A 2 -28.20 -10.56 3.09
CA ALA A 2 -28.23 -9.10 2.88
C ALA A 2 -27.06 -8.33 3.52
N ASN A 3 -26.67 -8.68 4.76
CA ASN A 3 -25.51 -8.05 5.42
C ASN A 3 -24.17 -8.38 4.75
N MET A 4 -24.01 -9.58 4.17
CA MET A 4 -22.77 -9.94 3.46
C MET A 4 -22.63 -9.14 2.17
N ARG A 5 -23.70 -9.00 1.37
CA ARG A 5 -23.70 -8.15 0.18
C ARG A 5 -23.42 -6.68 0.51
N LYS A 6 -24.03 -6.14 1.57
CA LYS A 6 -23.77 -4.77 2.03
C LYS A 6 -22.29 -4.55 2.38
N ARG A 7 -21.67 -5.49 3.09
CA ARG A 7 -20.24 -5.41 3.41
C ARG A 7 -19.37 -5.43 2.17
N GLU A 8 -19.69 -6.28 1.21
CA GLU A 8 -18.96 -6.36 -0.06
C GLU A 8 -19.05 -5.06 -0.87
N TYR A 9 -20.21 -4.40 -0.91
CA TYR A 9 -20.35 -3.09 -1.56
C TYR A 9 -19.47 -2.01 -0.91
N ILE A 10 -19.34 -2.02 0.42
CA ILE A 10 -18.47 -1.07 1.13
C ILE A 10 -17.00 -1.34 0.82
N ASP A 11 -16.59 -2.60 0.72
CA ASP A 11 -15.23 -2.96 0.31
C ASP A 11 -14.93 -2.46 -1.13
N TRP A 12 -15.87 -2.63 -2.06
CA TRP A 12 -15.75 -2.10 -3.42
C TRP A 12 -15.74 -0.56 -3.45
N ALA A 13 -16.53 0.11 -2.62
CA ALA A 13 -16.51 1.56 -2.49
C ALA A 13 -15.16 2.07 -1.95
N SER A 14 -14.61 1.40 -0.94
CA SER A 14 -13.27 1.69 -0.41
C SER A 14 -12.20 1.55 -1.51
N LEU A 15 -12.25 0.46 -2.28
CA LEU A 15 -11.33 0.21 -3.38
C LEU A 15 -11.48 1.25 -4.51
N LEU A 16 -12.71 1.66 -4.83
CA LEU A 16 -12.99 2.69 -5.82
C LEU A 16 -12.40 4.05 -5.44
N ILE A 17 -12.45 4.44 -4.15
CA ILE A 17 -11.82 5.66 -3.66
C ILE A 17 -10.31 5.60 -3.90
N THR A 18 -9.65 4.51 -3.51
CA THR A 18 -8.20 4.34 -3.72
C THR A 18 -7.86 4.42 -5.20
N ILE A 19 -8.59 3.71 -6.06
CA ILE A 19 -8.38 3.73 -7.51
C ILE A 19 -8.55 5.14 -8.07
N THR A 20 -9.59 5.86 -7.66
CA THR A 20 -9.85 7.23 -8.12
C THR A 20 -8.66 8.13 -7.82
N PHE A 21 -8.09 8.04 -6.60
CA PHE A 21 -6.89 8.79 -6.25
C PHE A 21 -5.65 8.35 -7.01
N LEU A 22 -5.48 7.06 -7.32
CA LEU A 22 -4.40 6.60 -8.21
C LEU A 22 -4.51 7.23 -9.60
N PHE A 23 -5.72 7.26 -10.18
CA PHE A 23 -5.97 7.89 -11.48
C PHE A 23 -5.72 9.39 -11.45
N LEU A 24 -6.25 10.10 -10.45
CA LEU A 24 -6.05 11.54 -10.31
C LEU A 24 -4.57 11.88 -10.09
N CYS A 25 -3.85 11.11 -9.27
CA CYS A 25 -2.46 11.42 -8.94
C CYS A 25 -1.46 10.99 -10.01
N PHE A 26 -1.74 9.95 -10.80
CA PHE A 26 -0.71 9.29 -11.60
C PHE A 26 -0.98 9.21 -13.10
N ILE A 27 -2.08 9.81 -13.60
CA ILE A 27 -2.31 9.98 -15.04
C ILE A 27 -1.49 11.12 -15.64
N ASN A 28 -1.44 12.28 -15.01
CA ASN A 28 -0.65 13.42 -15.47
C ASN A 28 -0.32 14.35 -14.29
N HIS A 29 0.66 15.22 -14.51
CA HIS A 29 1.15 16.11 -13.47
C HIS A 29 0.12 17.16 -13.04
N ASP A 30 -0.66 17.71 -13.97
CA ASP A 30 -1.68 18.72 -13.65
C ASP A 30 -2.76 18.20 -12.69
N ASN A 31 -3.20 16.95 -12.87
CA ASN A 31 -4.17 16.33 -11.97
C ASN A 31 -3.50 15.99 -10.62
N TYR A 32 -2.22 15.58 -10.65
CA TYR A 32 -1.46 15.31 -9.44
C TYR A 32 -1.39 16.53 -8.53
N GLU A 33 -1.01 17.70 -9.04
CA GLU A 33 -0.89 18.92 -8.23
C GLU A 33 -2.21 19.30 -7.56
N LYS A 34 -3.33 19.05 -8.24
CA LYS A 34 -4.68 19.31 -7.70
C LYS A 34 -5.12 18.26 -6.69
N ALA A 35 -4.72 17.00 -6.88
CA ALA A 35 -5.19 15.88 -6.08
C ALA A 35 -4.32 15.59 -4.85
N ILE A 36 -3.01 15.87 -4.91
CA ILE A 36 -2.05 15.54 -3.85
C ILE A 36 -2.40 16.13 -2.47
N PRO A 37 -2.99 17.35 -2.33
CA PRO A 37 -3.38 17.86 -1.02
C PRO A 37 -4.46 17.02 -0.34
N TYR A 38 -5.25 16.28 -1.12
CA TYR A 38 -6.36 15.46 -0.66
C TYR A 38 -6.04 13.95 -0.66
N ALA A 39 -4.91 13.54 -1.23
CA ALA A 39 -4.59 12.13 -1.43
C ALA A 39 -4.49 11.34 -0.12
N SER A 40 -3.84 11.91 0.91
CA SER A 40 -3.73 11.23 2.21
C SER A 40 -5.07 11.13 2.94
N LEU A 41 -5.93 12.16 2.82
CA LEU A 41 -7.31 12.13 3.32
C LEU A 41 -8.15 11.08 2.57
N GLY A 42 -8.00 10.98 1.24
CA GLY A 42 -8.66 9.98 0.41
C GLY A 42 -8.29 8.56 0.81
N ALA A 43 -6.99 8.30 1.02
CA ALA A 43 -6.50 7.04 1.55
C ALA A 43 -7.06 6.74 2.95
N PHE A 44 -7.14 7.75 3.82
CA PHE A 44 -7.71 7.59 5.16
C PHE A 44 -9.21 7.26 5.12
N ALA A 45 -9.97 7.91 4.26
CA ALA A 45 -11.37 7.60 4.05
C ALA A 45 -11.56 6.17 3.51
N SER A 46 -10.74 5.76 2.54
CA SER A 46 -10.76 4.40 1.99
C SER A 46 -10.44 3.34 3.05
N LEU A 47 -9.34 3.50 3.77
CA LEU A 47 -8.92 2.58 4.83
C LEU A 47 -9.88 2.58 6.02
N GLY A 48 -10.40 3.75 6.41
CA GLY A 48 -11.39 3.90 7.46
C GLY A 48 -12.71 3.18 7.14
N LEU A 49 -13.20 3.30 5.90
CA LEU A 49 -14.37 2.54 5.45
C LEU A 49 -14.12 1.03 5.55
N LEU A 50 -12.95 0.56 5.11
CA LEU A 50 -12.57 -0.85 5.20
C LEU A 50 -12.49 -1.32 6.65
N PHE A 51 -11.85 -0.53 7.52
CA PHE A 51 -11.67 -0.78 8.94
C PHE A 51 -13.02 -0.95 9.64
N PHE A 52 -13.91 0.03 9.56
CA PHE A 52 -15.20 -0.03 10.25
C PHE A 52 -16.15 -1.08 9.66
N ASN A 53 -15.97 -1.48 8.40
CA ASN A 53 -16.76 -2.52 7.76
C ASN A 53 -16.37 -3.93 8.23
N LYS A 54 -15.05 -4.19 8.36
CA LYS A 54 -14.48 -5.51 8.63
C LYS A 54 -14.22 -5.77 10.11
N ILE A 55 -13.81 -4.74 10.84
CA ILE A 55 -13.38 -4.86 12.22
C ILE A 55 -14.52 -4.42 13.14
N PRO A 56 -14.95 -5.26 14.10
CA PRO A 56 -16.00 -4.91 15.05
C PRO A 56 -15.46 -3.97 16.15
N PHE A 57 -15.13 -2.74 15.76
CA PHE A 57 -14.43 -1.73 16.57
C PHE A 57 -15.00 -1.57 17.98
N LEU A 58 -16.31 -1.33 18.10
CA LEU A 58 -17.00 -1.14 19.38
C LEU A 58 -16.84 -2.34 20.33
N SER A 59 -16.81 -3.55 19.78
CA SER A 59 -16.64 -4.77 20.59
C SER A 59 -15.20 -4.94 21.09
N LEU A 60 -14.21 -4.59 20.25
CA LEU A 60 -12.79 -4.67 20.60
C LEU A 60 -12.38 -3.57 21.59
N LEU A 61 -12.98 -2.39 21.47
CA LEU A 61 -12.80 -1.30 22.43
C LEU A 61 -13.24 -1.72 23.84
N LYS A 62 -14.44 -2.33 23.95
CA LYS A 62 -14.95 -2.86 25.23
C LYS A 62 -14.09 -3.98 25.79
N LYS A 63 -13.53 -4.83 24.92
CA LYS A 63 -12.62 -5.93 25.31
C LYS A 63 -11.19 -5.48 25.64
N LYS A 64 -10.89 -4.18 25.52
CA LYS A 64 -9.55 -3.62 25.73
C LYS A 64 -8.48 -4.34 24.91
N ASP A 65 -8.77 -4.55 23.62
CA ASP A 65 -7.79 -5.13 22.70
C ASP A 65 -6.49 -4.30 22.68
N LYS A 66 -5.36 -4.95 22.98
CA LYS A 66 -4.08 -4.26 23.18
C LYS A 66 -3.54 -3.64 21.89
N GLU A 67 -3.75 -4.30 20.76
CA GLU A 67 -3.27 -3.81 19.47
C GLU A 67 -4.08 -2.60 19.02
N LEU A 68 -5.40 -2.63 19.23
CA LEU A 68 -6.28 -1.50 18.95
C LEU A 68 -5.93 -0.29 19.82
N TRP A 69 -5.70 -0.49 21.12
CA TRP A 69 -5.30 0.59 22.02
C TRP A 69 -3.93 1.15 21.67
N LEU A 70 -2.98 0.31 21.24
CA LEU A 70 -1.67 0.76 20.79
C LEU A 70 -1.79 1.63 19.54
N MET A 71 -2.63 1.25 18.57
CA MET A 71 -2.94 2.06 17.39
C MET A 71 -3.54 3.42 17.79
N ILE A 72 -4.58 3.42 18.64
CA ILE A 72 -5.25 4.66 19.09
C ILE A 72 -4.27 5.60 19.81
N VAL A 73 -3.43 5.07 20.70
CA VAL A 73 -2.44 5.86 21.43
C VAL A 73 -1.37 6.40 20.49
N ALA A 74 -0.89 5.59 19.54
CA ALA A 74 0.10 6.02 18.54
C ALA A 74 -0.47 7.13 17.64
N ASP A 75 -1.70 6.99 17.14
CA ASP A 75 -2.41 8.02 16.37
C ASP A 75 -2.59 9.31 17.20
N GLY A 76 -2.95 9.17 18.49
CA GLY A 76 -3.11 10.31 19.39
C GLY A 76 -1.80 11.06 19.66
N LEU A 77 -0.69 10.33 19.86
CA LEU A 77 0.64 10.92 20.01
C LEU A 77 1.12 11.58 18.72
N ALA A 78 0.87 10.95 17.56
CA ALA A 78 1.19 11.52 16.26
C ALA A 78 0.42 12.83 16.03
N LEU A 79 -0.89 12.86 16.34
CA LEU A 79 -1.69 14.07 16.27
C LEU A 79 -1.13 15.17 17.17
N PHE A 80 -0.80 14.86 18.42
CA PHE A 80 -0.24 15.81 19.37
C PHE A 80 1.10 16.38 18.86
N ASN A 81 2.00 15.50 18.39
CA ASN A 81 3.29 15.91 17.85
C ASN A 81 3.14 16.82 16.62
N LEU A 82 2.20 16.50 15.72
CA LEU A 82 1.98 17.30 14.52
C LEU A 82 1.37 18.67 14.81
N LEU A 83 0.46 18.75 15.79
CA LEU A 83 -0.06 20.03 16.29
C LEU A 83 1.05 20.86 16.93
N TYR A 84 1.97 20.23 17.68
CA TYR A 84 3.10 20.90 18.30
C TYR A 84 4.08 21.48 17.26
N VAL A 85 4.35 20.73 16.18
CA VAL A 85 5.28 21.14 15.11
C VAL A 85 4.62 22.05 14.06
N ASN A 86 3.33 22.37 14.18
CA ASN A 86 2.53 23.09 13.17
C ASN A 86 2.63 22.45 11.77
N SER A 87 2.68 21.12 11.72
CA SER A 87 2.70 20.39 10.45
C SER A 87 1.31 20.37 9.83
N GLY A 88 1.23 20.40 8.49
CA GLY A 88 -0.03 20.32 7.77
C GLY A 88 -0.78 19.01 8.04
N LEU A 89 -2.13 19.06 7.97
CA LEU A 89 -3.03 17.92 8.21
C LEU A 89 -2.70 16.69 7.34
N GLY A 90 -2.10 16.90 6.17
CA GLY A 90 -1.68 15.81 5.29
C GLY A 90 -0.71 14.83 5.96
N ALA A 91 0.20 15.32 6.81
CA ALA A 91 1.16 14.48 7.53
C ALA A 91 0.47 13.59 8.59
N PHE A 92 -0.59 14.09 9.23
CA PHE A 92 -1.38 13.31 10.18
C PHE A 92 -2.04 12.12 9.50
N PHE A 93 -2.72 12.37 8.38
CA PHE A 93 -3.36 11.30 7.63
C PHE A 93 -2.35 10.28 7.08
N THR A 94 -1.13 10.69 6.72
CA THR A 94 -0.08 9.74 6.30
C THR A 94 0.28 8.77 7.42
N ILE A 95 0.49 9.25 8.65
CA ILE A 95 0.80 8.39 9.81
C ILE A 95 -0.41 7.50 10.13
N GLY A 96 -1.62 8.07 10.18
CA GLY A 96 -2.84 7.31 10.43
C GLY A 96 -3.09 6.21 9.39
N ASN A 97 -2.82 6.48 8.11
CA ASN A 97 -2.91 5.49 7.04
C ASN A 97 -1.94 4.33 7.25
N LEU A 98 -0.69 4.63 7.63
CA LEU A 98 0.30 3.60 7.92
C LEU A 98 -0.13 2.73 9.11
N LEU A 99 -0.62 3.34 10.19
CA LEU A 99 -1.07 2.62 11.38
C LEU A 99 -2.32 1.77 11.10
N LEU A 100 -3.28 2.30 10.34
CA LEU A 100 -4.45 1.55 9.88
C LEU A 100 -4.04 0.36 9.02
N LEU A 101 -3.14 0.54 8.05
CA LEU A 101 -2.63 -0.54 7.22
C LEU A 101 -1.95 -1.64 8.06
N LEU A 102 -1.08 -1.26 9.00
CA LEU A 102 -0.39 -2.19 9.88
C LEU A 102 -1.36 -2.98 10.77
N TYR A 103 -2.37 -2.30 11.32
CA TYR A 103 -3.38 -2.95 12.16
C TYR A 103 -4.28 -3.91 11.37
N MET A 104 -4.60 -3.57 10.11
CA MET A 104 -5.49 -4.35 9.25
C MET A 104 -4.79 -5.49 8.49
N ALA A 105 -3.45 -5.48 8.39
CA ALA A 105 -2.68 -6.37 7.53
C ALA A 105 -2.97 -7.87 7.73
N ASP A 106 -3.28 -8.30 8.94
CA ASP A 106 -3.62 -9.68 9.30
C ASP A 106 -5.10 -9.89 9.67
N LYS A 107 -5.91 -8.84 9.67
CA LYS A 107 -7.31 -8.85 10.10
C LYS A 107 -8.32 -8.70 8.97
N VAL A 108 -7.90 -8.12 7.85
CA VAL A 108 -8.79 -7.83 6.72
C VAL A 108 -8.43 -8.66 5.50
N GLU A 109 -9.36 -9.53 5.13
CA GLU A 109 -9.29 -10.29 3.88
C GLU A 109 -10.21 -9.64 2.83
N MET A 110 -9.63 -9.37 1.66
CA MET A 110 -10.36 -8.94 0.46
C MET A 110 -10.73 -10.17 -0.39
N THR A 111 -11.79 -10.05 -1.19
CA THR A 111 -12.14 -11.14 -2.12
C THR A 111 -11.11 -11.25 -3.24
N GLU A 112 -11.01 -12.44 -3.84
CA GLU A 112 -10.09 -12.66 -4.98
C GLU A 112 -10.36 -11.67 -6.13
N ALA A 113 -11.63 -11.35 -6.38
CA ALA A 113 -12.03 -10.38 -7.40
C ALA A 113 -11.52 -8.96 -7.08
N GLN A 114 -11.67 -8.51 -5.83
CA GLN A 114 -11.17 -7.19 -5.39
C GLN A 114 -9.65 -7.10 -5.51
N MET A 115 -8.95 -8.11 -5.01
CA MET A 115 -7.48 -8.17 -5.07
C MET A 115 -6.98 -8.20 -6.52
N ARG A 116 -7.62 -9.00 -7.37
CA ARG A 116 -7.29 -9.10 -8.79
C ARG A 116 -7.51 -7.77 -9.51
N THR A 117 -8.63 -7.09 -9.26
CA THR A 117 -8.91 -5.77 -9.85
C THR A 117 -7.88 -4.74 -9.42
N PHE A 118 -7.55 -4.70 -8.12
CA PHE A 118 -6.55 -3.77 -7.59
C PHE A 118 -5.16 -4.01 -8.20
N CYS A 119 -4.73 -5.28 -8.26
CA CYS A 119 -3.44 -5.63 -8.83
C CYS A 119 -3.40 -5.41 -10.35
N ALA A 120 -4.49 -5.62 -11.08
CA ALA A 120 -4.59 -5.32 -12.51
C ALA A 120 -4.40 -3.82 -12.81
N ILE A 121 -4.94 -2.95 -11.95
CA ILE A 121 -4.71 -1.50 -12.02
C ILE A 121 -3.24 -1.17 -11.75
N GLY A 122 -2.60 -1.90 -10.84
CA GLY A 122 -1.16 -1.85 -10.65
C GLY A 122 -0.37 -2.17 -11.91
N VAL A 123 -0.75 -3.22 -12.66
CA VAL A 123 -0.14 -3.55 -13.96
C VAL A 123 -0.30 -2.41 -14.97
N PHE A 124 -1.50 -1.85 -15.06
CA PHE A 124 -1.78 -0.72 -15.96
C PHE A 124 -0.85 0.47 -15.66
N PHE A 125 -0.74 0.89 -14.39
CA PHE A 125 0.15 1.99 -14.02
C PHE A 125 1.63 1.62 -14.14
N PHE A 126 2.01 0.37 -13.86
CA PHE A 126 3.38 -0.08 -14.07
C PHE A 126 3.80 0.09 -15.52
N LEU A 127 2.98 -0.36 -16.47
CA LEU A 127 3.24 -0.17 -17.90
C LEU A 127 3.25 1.31 -18.27
N LEU A 128 2.25 2.09 -17.82
CA LEU A 128 2.17 3.52 -18.09
C LEU A 128 3.45 4.27 -17.68
N TRP A 129 3.99 3.96 -16.50
CA TRP A 129 5.14 4.68 -15.92
C TRP A 129 6.50 4.11 -16.33
N THR A 130 6.55 2.88 -16.90
CA THR A 130 7.80 2.27 -17.36
C THR A 130 8.00 2.38 -18.87
N LEU A 131 6.93 2.56 -19.65
CA LEU A 131 7.01 2.86 -21.08
C LEU A 131 7.30 4.33 -21.34
N GLU A 132 6.74 5.23 -20.54
CA GLU A 132 6.97 6.66 -20.63
C GLU A 132 7.23 7.22 -19.23
N ILE A 133 8.52 7.51 -18.94
CA ILE A 133 8.87 8.13 -17.68
C ILE A 133 8.37 9.57 -17.64
N LYS A 134 7.59 9.85 -16.61
CA LYS A 134 7.11 11.19 -16.28
C LYS A 134 8.17 11.92 -15.46
N TRP A 135 8.95 12.74 -16.15
CA TRP A 135 10.05 13.52 -15.56
C TRP A 135 9.60 14.72 -14.75
N ASP A 136 8.36 15.14 -14.98
CA ASP A 136 7.68 16.25 -14.32
C ASP A 136 7.46 15.94 -12.82
N TYR A 137 7.53 14.66 -12.44
CA TYR A 137 7.51 14.21 -11.04
C TYR A 137 8.92 14.14 -10.47
N GLY A 138 9.08 14.47 -9.19
CA GLY A 138 10.37 14.35 -8.51
C GLY A 138 10.86 12.89 -8.51
N SER A 139 12.17 12.67 -8.67
CA SER A 139 12.72 11.32 -8.88
C SER A 139 12.35 10.31 -7.79
N ASN A 140 12.27 10.74 -6.53
CA ASN A 140 11.82 9.90 -5.42
C ASN A 140 10.33 9.52 -5.52
N GLN A 141 9.48 10.42 -6.00
CA GLN A 141 8.06 10.16 -6.22
C GLN A 141 7.88 9.15 -7.37
N THR A 142 8.54 9.41 -8.50
CA THR A 142 8.53 8.50 -9.66
C THR A 142 9.01 7.10 -9.27
N GLY A 143 10.13 7.01 -8.53
CA GLY A 143 10.64 5.73 -8.04
C GLY A 143 9.67 5.02 -7.10
N LEU A 144 8.99 5.74 -6.19
CA LEU A 144 7.98 5.17 -5.30
C LEU A 144 6.77 4.62 -6.06
N VAL A 145 6.29 5.35 -7.08
CA VAL A 145 5.20 4.90 -7.95
C VAL A 145 5.61 3.62 -8.68
N ILE A 146 6.77 3.62 -9.35
CA ILE A 146 7.27 2.43 -10.07
C ILE A 146 7.41 1.24 -9.12
N LEU A 147 7.96 1.43 -7.91
CA LEU A 147 8.09 0.37 -6.92
C LEU A 147 6.72 -0.19 -6.50
N THR A 148 5.78 0.68 -6.16
CA THR A 148 4.45 0.27 -5.70
C THR A 148 3.72 -0.51 -6.79
N MET A 149 3.76 -0.02 -8.03
CA MET A 149 3.11 -0.66 -9.17
C MET A 149 3.82 -1.95 -9.59
N LEU A 150 5.14 -2.04 -9.42
CA LEU A 150 5.90 -3.28 -9.60
C LEU A 150 5.42 -4.36 -8.62
N ILE A 151 5.27 -4.03 -7.33
CA ILE A 151 4.79 -4.99 -6.32
C ILE A 151 3.41 -5.53 -6.72
N LEU A 152 2.48 -4.66 -7.08
CA LEU A 152 1.14 -5.05 -7.54
C LEU A 152 1.18 -5.90 -8.83
N THR A 153 2.07 -5.57 -9.77
CA THR A 153 2.28 -6.32 -11.01
C THR A 153 2.79 -7.73 -10.73
N VAL A 154 3.77 -7.86 -9.86
CA VAL A 154 4.34 -9.14 -9.45
C VAL A 154 3.28 -10.01 -8.78
N LEU A 155 2.46 -9.43 -7.88
CA LEU A 155 1.34 -10.14 -7.25
C LEU A 155 0.29 -10.59 -8.28
N TYR A 156 -0.07 -9.73 -9.23
CA TYR A 156 -1.02 -10.08 -10.29
C TYR A 156 -0.54 -11.27 -11.13
N LEU A 157 0.72 -11.24 -11.57
CA LEU A 157 1.31 -12.31 -12.37
C LEU A 157 1.39 -13.62 -11.59
N ASP A 158 1.68 -13.56 -10.29
CA ASP A 158 1.67 -14.72 -9.40
C ASP A 158 0.26 -15.34 -9.31
N MET A 159 -0.77 -14.52 -9.09
CA MET A 159 -2.17 -14.97 -9.07
C MET A 159 -2.60 -15.62 -10.40
N LEU A 160 -2.18 -15.06 -11.54
CA LEU A 160 -2.47 -15.64 -12.86
C LEU A 160 -1.71 -16.96 -13.08
N LYS A 161 -0.45 -17.03 -12.66
CA LYS A 161 0.37 -18.23 -12.75
C LYS A 161 -0.24 -19.37 -11.96
N GLU A 162 -0.70 -19.13 -10.74
CA GLU A 162 -1.39 -20.13 -9.93
C GLU A 162 -2.72 -20.57 -10.56
N LYS A 163 -3.54 -19.63 -11.04
CA LYS A 163 -4.86 -19.93 -11.62
C LYS A 163 -4.78 -20.70 -12.94
N TYR A 164 -3.89 -20.29 -13.84
CA TYR A 164 -3.79 -20.87 -15.19
C TYR A 164 -2.68 -21.92 -15.31
N LYS A 165 -1.91 -22.17 -14.25
CA LYS A 165 -0.73 -23.06 -14.25
C LYS A 165 0.24 -22.76 -15.39
N CYS A 166 0.36 -21.49 -15.78
CA CYS A 166 1.09 -21.05 -16.95
C CYS A 166 2.51 -20.63 -16.57
N PHE A 167 3.49 -21.50 -16.88
CA PHE A 167 4.90 -21.25 -16.56
C PHE A 167 5.49 -20.04 -17.31
N ILE A 168 4.93 -19.66 -18.47
CA ILE A 168 5.37 -18.50 -19.27
C ILE A 168 5.20 -17.17 -18.52
N LEU A 169 4.33 -17.13 -17.50
CA LEU A 169 4.18 -15.95 -16.65
C LEU A 169 5.39 -15.72 -15.73
N PHE A 170 6.23 -16.73 -15.50
CA PHE A 170 7.45 -16.58 -14.71
C PHE A 170 8.50 -15.68 -15.41
N PRO A 171 8.85 -15.91 -16.69
CA PRO A 171 9.65 -14.95 -17.45
C PRO A 171 9.09 -13.53 -17.46
N ALA A 172 7.77 -13.35 -17.62
CA ALA A 172 7.14 -12.03 -17.58
C ALA A 172 7.32 -11.35 -16.21
N GLN A 173 7.20 -12.10 -15.12
CA GLN A 173 7.42 -11.62 -13.76
C GLN A 173 8.88 -11.20 -13.52
N VAL A 174 9.83 -12.00 -14.01
CA VAL A 174 11.27 -11.66 -13.95
C VAL A 174 11.58 -10.41 -14.78
N LEU A 175 11.03 -10.29 -15.99
CA LEU A 175 11.21 -9.11 -16.82
C LEU A 175 10.65 -7.85 -16.15
N ALA A 176 9.44 -7.91 -15.58
CA ALA A 176 8.86 -6.79 -14.84
C ALA A 176 9.78 -6.34 -13.68
N MET A 177 10.33 -7.29 -12.92
CA MET A 177 11.32 -6.99 -11.87
C MET A 177 12.56 -6.32 -12.44
N VAL A 178 13.17 -6.86 -13.50
CA VAL A 178 14.36 -6.27 -14.11
C VAL A 178 14.08 -4.83 -14.56
N PHE A 179 12.98 -4.59 -15.29
CA PHE A 179 12.61 -3.24 -15.73
C PHE A 179 12.39 -2.27 -14.57
N GLY A 180 11.62 -2.69 -13.56
CA GLY A 180 11.38 -1.85 -12.38
C GLY A 180 12.67 -1.51 -11.63
N TYR A 181 13.59 -2.47 -11.51
CA TYR A 181 14.90 -2.27 -10.88
C TYR A 181 15.75 -1.28 -11.68
N VAL A 182 15.91 -1.51 -12.98
CA VAL A 182 16.70 -0.62 -13.85
C VAL A 182 16.19 0.81 -13.75
N TRP A 183 14.87 1.02 -13.80
CA TRP A 183 14.28 2.35 -13.70
C TRP A 183 14.51 3.01 -12.33
N ILE A 184 14.26 2.31 -11.22
CA ILE A 184 14.47 2.86 -9.86
C ILE A 184 15.94 3.22 -9.63
N ILE A 185 16.86 2.39 -10.16
CA ILE A 185 18.29 2.63 -10.12
C ILE A 185 18.65 3.89 -10.91
N TRP A 186 18.17 3.99 -12.14
CA TRP A 186 18.48 5.10 -13.04
C TRP A 186 17.90 6.44 -12.56
N LEU A 187 16.70 6.43 -11.97
CA LEU A 187 16.08 7.58 -11.34
C LEU A 187 16.79 8.04 -10.06
N ARG A 188 17.75 7.26 -9.53
CA ARG A 188 18.46 7.54 -8.27
C ARG A 188 17.52 7.80 -7.08
N ALA A 189 16.36 7.13 -7.09
CA ALA A 189 15.26 7.34 -6.14
C ALA A 189 15.55 6.68 -4.79
N ARG A 190 16.37 7.31 -3.94
CA ARG A 190 16.95 6.72 -2.70
C ARG A 190 15.92 6.00 -1.81
N CYS A 191 14.72 6.56 -1.62
CA CYS A 191 13.69 5.92 -0.80
C CYS A 191 13.13 4.63 -1.45
N ALA A 192 12.94 4.64 -2.77
CA ALA A 192 12.48 3.48 -3.52
C ALA A 192 13.53 2.37 -3.57
N TRP A 193 14.83 2.71 -3.56
CA TRP A 193 15.90 1.72 -3.46
C TRP A 193 15.80 0.87 -2.19
N VAL A 194 15.57 1.50 -1.04
CA VAL A 194 15.41 0.79 0.23
C VAL A 194 14.18 -0.12 0.17
N GLY A 195 13.04 0.40 -0.30
CA GLY A 195 11.83 -0.39 -0.45
C GLY A 195 11.98 -1.57 -1.41
N LEU A 196 12.76 -1.40 -2.48
CA LEU A 196 13.06 -2.44 -3.45
C LEU A 196 13.96 -3.54 -2.87
N LEU A 197 14.98 -3.17 -2.08
CA LEU A 197 15.81 -4.14 -1.36
C LEU A 197 14.97 -4.93 -0.36
N VAL A 198 14.12 -4.26 0.42
CA VAL A 198 13.17 -4.91 1.34
C VAL A 198 12.26 -5.86 0.56
N PHE A 199 11.67 -5.42 -0.56
CA PHE A 199 10.81 -6.26 -1.38
C PHE A 199 11.55 -7.49 -1.93
N ALA A 200 12.79 -7.33 -2.41
CA ALA A 200 13.63 -8.44 -2.86
C ALA A 200 13.80 -9.50 -1.76
N VAL A 201 14.17 -9.04 -0.56
CA VAL A 201 14.33 -9.91 0.61
C VAL A 201 13.00 -10.59 0.95
N LEU A 202 11.89 -9.85 1.00
CA LEU A 202 10.57 -10.42 1.29
C LEU A 202 10.11 -11.45 0.25
N PHE A 203 10.42 -11.23 -1.02
CA PHE A 203 10.01 -12.08 -2.12
C PHE A 203 10.84 -13.37 -2.22
N PHE A 204 12.17 -13.27 -2.06
CA PHE A 204 13.07 -14.41 -2.21
C PHE A 204 13.31 -15.19 -0.91
N VAL A 205 13.07 -14.60 0.26
CA VAL A 205 13.21 -15.33 1.53
C VAL A 205 12.03 -16.30 1.71
N PRO A 206 12.29 -17.59 2.00
CA PRO A 206 11.22 -18.58 2.19
C PRO A 206 10.27 -18.19 3.32
N ARG A 207 8.96 -18.34 3.11
CA ARG A 207 7.88 -18.08 4.10
C ARG A 207 8.12 -18.76 5.47
N GLY A 208 8.88 -19.86 5.51
CA GLY A 208 9.27 -20.55 6.76
C GLY A 208 10.17 -19.72 7.68
N ILE A 209 10.97 -18.81 7.15
CA ILE A 209 11.85 -17.92 7.94
C ILE A 209 11.03 -16.79 8.58
N PHE A 210 10.00 -16.30 7.88
CA PHE A 210 9.07 -15.27 8.37
C PHE A 210 8.22 -15.69 9.58
N LYS A 211 8.03 -16.99 9.81
CA LYS A 211 7.35 -17.50 11.02
C LYS A 211 8.12 -17.20 12.31
N LYS A 212 9.40 -16.83 12.24
CA LYS A 212 10.18 -16.41 13.41
C LYS A 212 9.84 -14.96 13.76
N LYS A 213 9.14 -14.76 14.90
CA LYS A 213 8.72 -13.46 15.46
C LYS A 213 9.83 -12.39 15.54
N GLY A 214 11.10 -12.77 15.44
CA GLY A 214 12.24 -11.86 15.45
C GLY A 214 12.33 -10.95 14.22
N LEU A 215 12.03 -11.46 13.01
CA LEU A 215 12.14 -10.66 11.78
C LEU A 215 11.05 -9.58 11.71
N TYR A 216 9.83 -9.92 12.15
CA TYR A 216 8.72 -8.96 12.28
C TYR A 216 9.07 -7.84 13.28
N LYS A 217 9.61 -8.18 14.46
CA LYS A 217 10.06 -7.19 15.45
C LYS A 217 11.18 -6.29 14.94
N LEU A 218 12.09 -6.84 14.13
CA LEU A 218 13.22 -6.12 13.56
C LEU A 218 12.77 -5.14 12.48
N LEU A 219 11.83 -5.54 11.60
CA LEU A 219 11.18 -4.65 10.64
C LEU A 219 10.39 -3.53 11.34
N LEU A 220 9.70 -3.85 12.43
CA LEU A 220 8.98 -2.87 13.25
C LEU A 220 9.94 -1.84 13.87
N LEU A 221 11.07 -2.30 14.43
CA LEU A 221 12.13 -1.44 14.96
C LEU A 221 12.73 -0.52 13.90
N PHE A 222 13.04 -1.03 12.71
CA PHE A 222 13.53 -0.20 11.61
C PHE A 222 12.50 0.82 11.12
N SER A 223 11.21 0.46 11.12
CA SER A 223 10.14 1.40 10.75
C SER A 223 9.91 2.50 11.78
N THR A 224 10.21 2.26 13.05
CA THR A 224 10.08 3.26 14.13
C THR A 224 11.31 4.14 14.31
N ILE A 225 12.50 3.69 13.89
CA ILE A 225 13.75 4.47 14.00
C ILE A 225 13.93 5.42 12.80
N GLY A 226 13.23 5.17 11.69
CA GLY A 226 13.26 6.00 10.48
C GLY A 226 12.19 7.09 10.38
N ALA A 227 11.44 7.37 11.46
CA ALA A 227 10.42 8.41 11.53
C ALA A 227 10.93 9.64 12.29
#